data_AF-A0A0A8K4M9-F1
#
_entry.id   AF-A0A0A8K4M9-F1
#
_cell.length_a   1.000
_cell.length_b   1.000
_cell.length_c   1.000
_cell.angle_alpha   90.00
_cell.angle_beta   90.00
_cell.angle_gamma   90.00
#
_symmetry.space_group_name_H-M   'P 1'
#
loop_
_entity.id
_entity.type
_entity.pdbx_description
1 polymer ?
#
loop_
_entity_poly.entity_id
_entity_poly.type
_entity_poly.pdbx_seq_one_letter_code
_entity_poly.pdbx_strand_id
1 'polypeptide(L)'
;MPRALAEEHFEDIPPWLQAHVGDGDGQISKVVLQRARALYMEKVIEGSAKNPCYFAMDATRPSVSGSGGVARRFYIICEHDLSFRAISSGYGNGRRLPGANFANGRRCAKNFSNAEGSKLTTGGGYVTAETRTSFKGYYRTRGKSVPLLRAFVQFEGEGDTANARERAIGGHSAVLLRGMCLRKNPDSPYANEKGYVPYGNLLNYSSGRSNGCTSWTPEDSELIVDMIKDRPTTVYIYPESRDIEAVREAKKAGKSLSSAGLYWNATCLREIGSPMFWPKEKLEPIIAKYRKAHPSPPPRPLPVCRSG
;
A
#
# COMPACT_ATOMS: atom_id res chain seq x y z
N MET A 1 -13.57 -9.58 44.14
CA MET A 1 -12.80 -10.32 43.12
C MET A 1 -13.79 -11.15 42.31
N PRO A 2 -13.71 -11.20 40.96
CA PRO A 2 -12.49 -11.44 40.20
C PRO A 2 -12.20 -10.33 39.19
N ARG A 3 -11.14 -9.56 39.46
CA ARG A 3 -10.49 -8.63 38.53
C ARG A 3 -9.22 -9.27 37.95
N ALA A 4 -9.17 -10.60 37.94
CA ALA A 4 -7.95 -11.39 37.74
C ALA A 4 -8.07 -12.42 36.58
N LEU A 5 -9.03 -12.24 35.67
CA LEU A 5 -9.18 -13.06 34.46
C LEU A 5 -9.13 -12.24 33.16
N ALA A 6 -8.73 -10.96 33.24
CA ALA A 6 -8.57 -10.07 32.07
C ALA A 6 -7.09 -9.73 31.77
N GLU A 7 -6.16 -10.45 32.39
CA GLU A 7 -4.71 -10.35 32.20
C GLU A 7 -4.12 -11.70 31.74
N GLU A 8 -4.88 -12.51 31.00
CA GLU A 8 -4.24 -13.54 30.18
C GLU A 8 -3.48 -12.83 29.07
N HIS A 9 -2.15 -13.02 29.07
CA HIS A 9 -1.14 -12.44 28.18
C HIS A 9 -1.55 -12.42 26.69
N PHE A 10 -2.30 -11.39 26.28
CA PHE A 10 -2.45 -11.01 24.87
C PHE A 10 -1.18 -10.33 24.32
N GLU A 11 -0.19 -10.05 25.18
CA GLU A 11 1.03 -9.31 24.82
C GLU A 11 2.16 -10.17 24.24
N ASP A 12 2.20 -11.47 24.51
CA ASP A 12 3.32 -12.30 24.08
C ASP A 12 3.14 -12.81 22.64
N ILE A 13 4.15 -12.55 21.82
CA ILE A 13 4.22 -13.04 20.45
C ILE A 13 4.38 -14.57 20.50
N PRO A 14 3.53 -15.36 19.81
CA PRO A 14 3.65 -16.81 19.83
C PRO A 14 5.06 -17.27 19.43
N PRO A 15 5.61 -18.34 20.06
CA PRO A 15 6.99 -18.76 19.80
C PRO A 15 7.33 -19.03 18.33
N TRP A 16 6.38 -19.60 17.57
CA TRP A 16 6.56 -19.84 16.13
C TRP A 16 6.71 -18.52 15.35
N LEU A 17 5.98 -17.49 15.75
CA LEU A 17 5.98 -16.18 15.09
C LEU A 17 7.21 -15.36 15.48
N GLN A 18 7.78 -15.61 16.66
CA GLN A 18 9.00 -14.97 17.15
C GLN A 18 10.19 -15.16 16.18
N ALA A 19 10.26 -16.30 15.47
CA ALA A 19 11.28 -16.58 14.46
C ALA A 19 11.23 -15.61 13.26
N HIS A 20 10.09 -14.97 13.01
CA HIS A 20 9.89 -14.00 11.93
C HIS A 20 10.10 -12.55 12.38
N VAL A 21 10.29 -12.30 13.68
CA VAL A 21 10.46 -10.96 14.23
C VAL A 21 11.89 -10.48 14.04
N GLY A 22 12.06 -9.32 13.41
CA GLY A 22 13.36 -8.69 13.19
C GLY A 22 13.33 -7.61 12.12
N ASP A 23 14.50 -7.00 11.89
CA ASP A 23 14.67 -5.88 10.95
C ASP A 23 15.29 -6.26 9.60
N GLY A 24 15.54 -7.55 9.38
CA GLY A 24 16.03 -8.10 8.12
C GLY A 24 14.95 -8.18 7.02
N ASP A 25 15.39 -8.41 5.79
CA ASP A 25 14.47 -8.64 4.66
C ASP A 25 13.64 -9.92 4.89
N GLY A 26 12.33 -9.81 4.73
CA GLY A 26 11.40 -10.89 5.03
C GLY A 26 11.02 -11.06 6.51
N GLN A 27 11.61 -10.28 7.42
CA GLN A 27 11.21 -10.23 8.83
C GLN A 27 10.27 -9.06 9.09
N ILE A 28 9.43 -9.15 10.13
CA ILE A 28 8.54 -8.09 10.61
C ILE A 28 9.10 -7.47 11.89
N SER A 29 9.10 -6.15 12.02
CA SER A 29 9.55 -5.53 13.27
C SER A 29 8.53 -5.75 14.38
N LYS A 30 9.01 -5.82 15.62
CA LYS A 30 8.16 -6.10 16.79
C LYS A 30 6.97 -5.15 16.90
N VAL A 31 7.20 -3.84 16.74
CA VAL A 31 6.14 -2.82 16.83
C VAL A 31 5.09 -2.97 15.73
N VAL A 32 5.50 -3.32 14.50
CA VAL A 32 4.58 -3.50 13.37
C VAL A 32 3.71 -4.73 13.59
N LEU A 33 4.32 -5.84 14.05
CA LEU A 33 3.59 -7.05 14.38
C LEU A 33 2.59 -6.82 15.51
N GLN A 34 3.02 -6.21 16.62
CA GLN A 34 2.17 -5.99 17.78
C GLN A 34 0.96 -5.14 17.44
N ARG A 35 1.12 -4.05 16.67
CA ARG A 35 0.00 -3.19 16.27
C ARG A 35 -0.92 -3.84 15.25
N ALA A 36 -0.37 -4.62 14.31
CA ALA A 36 -1.18 -5.38 13.37
C ALA A 36 -2.04 -6.44 14.08
N ARG A 37 -1.44 -7.14 15.05
CA ARG A 37 -2.14 -8.14 15.86
C ARG A 37 -3.20 -7.51 16.75
N ALA A 38 -2.87 -6.40 17.41
CA ALA A 38 -3.84 -5.66 18.24
C ALA A 38 -5.05 -5.21 17.43
N LEU A 39 -4.82 -4.59 16.27
CA LEU A 39 -5.89 -4.20 15.34
C LEU A 39 -6.72 -5.42 14.91
N TYR A 40 -6.08 -6.52 14.54
CA TYR A 40 -6.79 -7.74 14.13
C TYR A 40 -7.71 -8.26 15.23
N MET A 41 -7.20 -8.41 16.45
CA MET A 41 -7.98 -8.92 17.59
C MET A 41 -9.16 -7.99 17.92
N GLU A 42 -8.94 -6.67 17.91
CA GLU A 42 -9.99 -5.67 18.07
C GLU A 42 -11.09 -5.85 17.01
N LYS A 43 -10.72 -5.93 15.72
CA LYS A 43 -11.69 -6.05 14.62
C LYS A 43 -12.37 -7.41 14.54
N VAL A 44 -11.75 -8.47 15.07
CA VAL A 44 -12.40 -9.78 15.27
C VAL A 44 -13.49 -9.67 16.34
N ILE A 45 -13.21 -9.02 17.47
CA ILE A 45 -14.20 -8.80 18.55
C ILE A 45 -15.36 -7.95 18.05
N GLU A 46 -15.09 -6.92 17.24
CA GLU A 46 -16.13 -6.09 16.59
C GLU A 46 -16.92 -6.83 15.50
N GLY A 47 -16.45 -7.98 15.03
CA GLY A 47 -17.06 -8.76 13.94
C GLY A 47 -16.80 -8.20 12.53
N SER A 48 -15.91 -7.21 12.39
CA SER A 48 -15.54 -6.58 11.11
C SER A 48 -14.41 -7.33 10.39
N ALA A 49 -13.57 -8.08 11.11
CA ALA A 49 -12.61 -9.03 10.55
C ALA A 49 -13.10 -10.48 10.75
N LYS A 50 -13.22 -11.22 9.64
CA LYS A 50 -13.73 -12.61 9.62
C LYS A 50 -12.70 -13.62 9.07
N ASN A 51 -11.63 -13.11 8.50
CA ASN A 51 -10.56 -13.94 7.95
C ASN A 51 -9.66 -14.48 9.08
N PRO A 52 -9.18 -15.73 9.02
CA PRO A 52 -8.18 -16.24 9.99
C PRO A 52 -6.80 -15.62 9.84
N CYS A 53 -6.56 -14.90 8.73
CA CYS A 53 -5.31 -14.21 8.45
C CYS A 53 -5.50 -12.71 8.52
N TYR A 54 -4.48 -11.97 8.95
CA TYR A 54 -4.42 -10.51 8.94
C TYR A 54 -3.14 -10.01 8.30
N PHE A 55 -3.15 -8.75 7.87
CA PHE A 55 -2.06 -8.18 7.08
C PHE A 55 -1.37 -7.02 7.80
N ALA A 56 -0.08 -6.88 7.50
CA ALA A 56 0.72 -5.75 7.94
C ALA A 56 1.60 -5.22 6.80
N MET A 57 1.92 -3.93 6.82
CA MET A 57 2.89 -3.32 5.92
C MET A 57 3.82 -2.39 6.70
N ASP A 58 5.11 -2.51 6.46
CA ASP A 58 6.11 -1.58 6.97
C ASP A 58 6.61 -0.67 5.85
N ALA A 59 6.03 0.53 5.77
CA ALA A 59 6.41 1.52 4.77
C ALA A 59 7.75 2.22 5.07
N THR A 60 8.35 1.99 6.25
CA THR A 60 9.68 2.52 6.58
C THR A 60 10.79 1.70 5.94
N ARG A 61 10.51 0.44 5.55
CA ARG A 61 11.47 -0.46 4.90
C ARG A 61 11.66 -0.15 3.42
N PRO A 62 12.85 -0.47 2.87
CA PRO A 62 13.12 -0.26 1.46
C PRO A 62 12.16 -1.10 0.59
N SER A 63 11.76 -0.58 -0.56
CA SER A 63 10.98 -1.31 -1.58
C SER A 63 11.86 -2.18 -2.50
N VAL A 64 13.17 -1.91 -2.48
CA VAL A 64 14.18 -2.55 -3.31
C VAL A 64 15.33 -3.00 -2.40
N SER A 65 15.74 -4.26 -2.51
CA SER A 65 16.85 -4.82 -1.76
C SER A 65 18.18 -4.16 -2.15
N GLY A 66 19.22 -4.34 -1.34
CA GLY A 66 20.57 -3.87 -1.68
C GLY A 66 21.11 -4.47 -3.00
N SER A 67 20.63 -5.65 -3.39
CA SER A 67 20.95 -6.33 -4.65
C SER A 67 20.10 -5.90 -5.85
N GLY A 68 19.17 -4.93 -5.68
CA GLY A 68 18.30 -4.43 -6.75
C GLY A 68 17.03 -5.24 -6.99
N GLY A 69 16.81 -6.32 -6.24
CA GLY A 69 15.57 -7.11 -6.25
C GLY A 69 14.43 -6.43 -5.48
N VAL A 70 13.22 -6.97 -5.55
CA VAL A 70 12.09 -6.43 -4.78
C VAL A 70 12.23 -6.84 -3.31
N ALA A 71 12.17 -5.87 -2.39
CA ALA A 71 12.27 -6.15 -0.95
C ALA A 71 10.90 -6.50 -0.36
N ARG A 72 10.92 -7.31 0.71
CA ARG A 72 9.72 -7.81 1.39
C ARG A 72 9.40 -6.94 2.60
N ARG A 73 8.19 -6.40 2.62
CA ARG A 73 7.72 -5.44 3.66
C ARG A 73 6.20 -5.42 3.83
N PHE A 74 5.51 -6.36 3.22
CA PHE A 74 4.10 -6.62 3.46
C PHE A 74 4.01 -8.07 3.94
N TYR A 75 3.19 -8.30 4.96
CA TYR A 75 3.19 -9.53 5.72
C TYR A 75 1.76 -10.06 5.77
N ILE A 76 1.62 -11.34 5.43
CA ILE A 76 0.39 -12.11 5.60
C ILE A 76 0.65 -13.05 6.77
N ILE A 77 -0.19 -12.95 7.80
CA ILE A 77 0.00 -13.67 9.06
C ILE A 77 -1.29 -14.41 9.36
N CYS A 78 -1.23 -15.74 9.49
CA CYS A 78 -2.36 -16.58 9.85
C CYS A 78 -1.99 -17.36 11.11
N GLU A 79 -2.39 -16.85 12.29
CA GLU A 79 -1.98 -17.45 13.57
C GLU A 79 -2.54 -18.86 13.77
N HIS A 80 -3.77 -19.11 13.34
CA HIS A 80 -4.37 -20.44 13.40
C HIS A 80 -3.59 -21.49 12.59
N ASP A 81 -3.09 -21.09 11.41
CA ASP A 81 -2.40 -22.00 10.49
C ASP A 81 -0.87 -22.00 10.70
N LEU A 82 -0.39 -21.27 11.71
CA LEU A 82 1.04 -21.09 12.00
C LEU A 82 1.84 -20.65 10.76
N SER A 83 1.24 -19.79 9.93
CA SER A 83 1.82 -19.37 8.65
C SER A 83 2.16 -17.89 8.62
N PHE A 84 3.33 -17.60 8.05
CA PHE A 84 3.85 -16.27 7.87
C PHE A 84 4.44 -16.14 6.46
N ARG A 85 3.97 -15.15 5.70
CA ARG A 85 4.48 -14.87 4.36
C ARG A 85 4.85 -13.40 4.25
N ALA A 86 6.11 -13.13 3.96
CA ALA A 86 6.59 -11.80 3.63
C ALA A 86 6.69 -11.63 2.11
N ILE A 87 6.00 -10.61 1.59
CA ILE A 87 5.92 -10.28 0.17
C ILE A 87 6.33 -8.83 -0.09
N SER A 88 6.49 -8.50 -1.37
CA SER A 88 6.71 -7.12 -1.78
C SER A 88 5.45 -6.27 -1.70
N SER A 89 5.62 -4.97 -1.49
CA SER A 89 4.55 -3.99 -1.66
C SER A 89 5.13 -2.65 -2.09
N GLY A 90 4.43 -1.91 -2.95
CA GLY A 90 4.72 -0.50 -3.26
C GLY A 90 4.22 0.48 -2.18
N TYR A 91 4.52 1.77 -2.35
CA TYR A 91 3.97 2.85 -1.50
C TYR A 91 3.65 4.09 -2.34
N GLY A 92 3.01 5.08 -1.71
CA GLY A 92 2.64 6.35 -2.32
C GLY A 92 3.81 7.18 -2.81
N ASN A 93 3.75 7.55 -4.10
CA ASN A 93 4.81 8.28 -4.78
C ASN A 93 4.92 9.76 -4.37
N GLY A 94 3.85 10.36 -3.87
CA GLY A 94 3.80 11.79 -3.59
C GLY A 94 3.88 12.66 -4.86
N ARG A 95 4.10 13.96 -4.69
CA ARG A 95 4.25 14.91 -5.80
C ARG A 95 5.20 16.05 -5.46
N ARG A 96 5.64 16.75 -6.51
CA ARG A 96 6.34 18.03 -6.41
C ARG A 96 5.41 19.11 -6.90
N LEU A 97 5.07 20.06 -6.04
CA LEU A 97 4.26 21.23 -6.35
C LEU A 97 5.07 22.50 -6.02
N PRO A 98 4.79 23.64 -6.68
CA PRO A 98 5.29 24.92 -6.21
C PRO A 98 4.91 25.14 -4.74
N GLY A 99 5.90 25.41 -3.88
CA GLY A 99 5.70 25.63 -2.44
C GLY A 99 5.58 24.36 -1.58
N ALA A 100 5.53 23.16 -2.16
CA ALA A 100 5.54 21.90 -1.39
C ALA A 100 6.14 20.74 -2.19
N ASN A 101 7.27 20.20 -1.71
CA ASN A 101 7.88 18.99 -2.24
C ASN A 101 7.69 17.83 -1.26
N PHE A 102 6.73 16.98 -1.58
CA PHE A 102 6.38 15.80 -0.80
C PHE A 102 6.48 14.53 -1.64
N ALA A 103 7.36 14.53 -2.66
CA ALA A 103 7.62 13.35 -3.47
C ALA A 103 8.52 12.35 -2.73
N ASN A 104 8.25 11.06 -2.90
CA ASN A 104 9.09 9.99 -2.39
C ASN A 104 10.03 9.43 -3.47
N GLY A 105 11.25 9.08 -3.06
CA GLY A 105 12.18 8.28 -3.86
C GLY A 105 11.61 6.88 -4.12
N ARG A 106 12.26 6.08 -4.98
CA ARG A 106 11.77 4.73 -5.31
C ARG A 106 11.98 3.74 -4.16
N ARG A 107 13.11 3.86 -3.44
CA ARG A 107 13.56 2.89 -2.44
C ARG A 107 12.97 3.15 -1.06
N CYS A 108 13.19 4.35 -0.51
CA CYS A 108 12.75 4.72 0.83
C CYS A 108 11.69 5.84 0.79
N ALA A 109 10.63 5.66 1.59
CA ALA A 109 9.59 6.68 1.76
C ALA A 109 10.03 7.68 2.83
N LYS A 110 9.96 8.97 2.48
CA LYS A 110 10.23 10.10 3.39
C LYS A 110 8.95 10.77 3.86
N ASN A 111 8.02 10.97 2.93
CA ASN A 111 6.81 11.73 3.09
C ASN A 111 5.61 10.81 3.22
N PHE A 112 4.71 11.16 4.12
CA PHE A 112 3.44 10.48 4.40
C PHE A 112 2.34 11.53 4.56
N SER A 113 1.10 11.19 4.27
CA SER A 113 -0.01 12.14 4.39
C SER A 113 -1.34 11.44 4.29
N ASN A 114 -2.35 11.98 4.96
CA ASN A 114 -3.76 11.67 4.75
C ASN A 114 -4.47 12.68 3.82
N ALA A 115 -3.75 13.60 3.17
CA ALA A 115 -4.35 14.57 2.27
C ALA A 115 -4.84 13.92 0.96
N GLU A 116 -6.03 14.31 0.51
CA GLU A 116 -6.53 13.93 -0.80
C GLU A 116 -5.65 14.49 -1.93
N GLY A 117 -5.47 13.71 -3.00
CA GLY A 117 -4.62 14.10 -4.13
C GLY A 117 -3.11 14.07 -3.89
N SER A 118 -2.66 13.88 -2.64
CA SER A 118 -1.22 13.81 -2.28
C SER A 118 -0.52 12.62 -2.92
N LYS A 119 -1.24 11.52 -3.13
CA LYS A 119 -0.69 10.22 -3.56
C LYS A 119 0.35 9.65 -2.59
N LEU A 120 0.28 10.04 -1.32
CA LEU A 120 1.13 9.53 -0.26
C LEU A 120 0.44 8.41 0.51
N THR A 121 1.23 7.48 1.03
CA THR A 121 0.74 6.47 1.97
C THR A 121 0.38 7.15 3.30
N THR A 122 -0.68 6.66 3.92
CA THR A 122 -1.09 6.99 5.28
C THR A 122 -0.95 5.73 6.11
N GLY A 123 -0.22 5.77 7.22
CA GLY A 123 -0.21 4.64 8.14
C GLY A 123 -1.36 4.70 9.13
N GLY A 124 -1.65 3.57 9.74
CA GLY A 124 -2.78 3.32 10.63
C GLY A 124 -3.46 1.98 10.31
N GLY A 125 -4.57 1.74 10.99
CA GLY A 125 -5.38 0.55 10.83
C GLY A 125 -6.42 0.67 9.72
N TYR A 126 -6.58 -0.42 8.97
CA TYR A 126 -7.58 -0.56 7.92
C TYR A 126 -8.30 -1.90 8.04
N VAL A 127 -9.52 -1.98 7.48
CA VAL A 127 -10.24 -3.22 7.19
C VAL A 127 -10.44 -3.33 5.67
N THR A 128 -10.23 -4.51 5.09
CA THR A 128 -10.51 -4.75 3.67
C THR A 128 -12.01 -4.81 3.44
N ALA A 129 -12.48 -4.14 2.39
CA ALA A 129 -13.89 -4.08 2.01
C ALA A 129 -14.10 -4.73 0.63
N GLU A 130 -14.89 -4.12 -0.24
CA GLU A 130 -15.21 -4.70 -1.53
C GLU A 130 -13.99 -4.79 -2.46
N THR A 131 -13.95 -5.84 -3.27
CA THR A 131 -12.99 -5.96 -4.38
C THR A 131 -13.67 -5.64 -5.69
N ARG A 132 -13.15 -4.64 -6.41
CA ARG A 132 -13.65 -4.23 -7.73
C ARG A 132 -12.68 -4.66 -8.81
N THR A 133 -13.08 -5.59 -9.66
CA THR A 133 -12.29 -6.00 -10.83
C THR A 133 -12.70 -5.17 -12.04
N SER A 134 -11.73 -4.60 -12.72
CA SER A 134 -11.98 -3.79 -13.92
C SER A 134 -11.03 -4.16 -15.05
N PHE A 135 -11.60 -4.19 -16.26
CA PHE A 135 -10.83 -4.34 -17.49
C PHE A 135 -9.98 -3.09 -17.76
N LYS A 136 -8.69 -3.29 -18.04
CA LYS A 136 -7.73 -2.22 -18.29
C LYS A 136 -7.29 -2.12 -19.75
N GLY A 137 -7.64 -3.11 -20.57
CA GLY A 137 -7.18 -3.25 -21.95
C GLY A 137 -6.58 -4.62 -22.21
N TYR A 138 -6.16 -4.85 -23.44
CA TYR A 138 -5.42 -6.04 -23.85
C TYR A 138 -3.91 -5.77 -23.89
N TYR A 139 -3.13 -6.83 -23.70
CA TYR A 139 -1.70 -6.84 -23.98
C TYR A 139 -1.32 -8.15 -24.66
N ARG A 140 -0.12 -8.20 -25.24
CA ARG A 140 0.41 -9.40 -25.88
C ARG A 140 1.37 -10.12 -24.93
N THR A 141 1.18 -11.42 -24.79
CA THR A 141 2.08 -12.32 -24.06
C THR A 141 2.12 -13.66 -24.77
N ARG A 142 3.33 -14.23 -24.93
CA ARG A 142 3.54 -15.53 -25.62
C ARG A 142 2.75 -15.66 -26.93
N GLY A 143 2.78 -14.60 -27.75
CA GLY A 143 2.09 -14.55 -29.05
C GLY A 143 0.57 -14.37 -29.01
N LYS A 144 -0.07 -14.43 -27.84
CA LYS A 144 -1.52 -14.27 -27.68
C LYS A 144 -1.88 -12.91 -27.10
N SER A 145 -3.04 -12.39 -27.49
CA SER A 145 -3.61 -11.20 -26.86
C SER A 145 -4.50 -11.61 -25.71
N VAL A 146 -4.24 -11.09 -24.51
CA VAL A 146 -5.00 -11.43 -23.30
C VAL A 146 -5.53 -10.18 -22.63
N PRO A 147 -6.72 -10.21 -22.01
CA PRO A 147 -7.26 -9.07 -21.28
C PRO A 147 -6.51 -8.89 -19.96
N LEU A 148 -6.19 -7.64 -19.62
CA LEU A 148 -5.76 -7.28 -18.28
C LEU A 148 -6.99 -6.95 -17.43
N LEU A 149 -7.42 -7.92 -16.63
CA LEU A 149 -8.37 -7.70 -15.55
C LEU A 149 -7.60 -7.40 -14.27
N ARG A 150 -7.88 -6.26 -13.64
CA ARG A 150 -7.18 -5.85 -12.42
C ARG A 150 -8.16 -5.62 -11.29
N ALA A 151 -8.05 -6.45 -10.27
CA ALA A 151 -8.74 -6.29 -8.99
C ALA A 151 -8.15 -5.09 -8.23
N PHE A 152 -9.04 -4.35 -7.57
CA PHE A 152 -8.72 -3.32 -6.60
C PHE A 152 -9.47 -3.66 -5.31
N VAL A 153 -8.71 -3.92 -4.24
CA VAL A 153 -9.21 -4.17 -2.90
C VAL A 153 -9.39 -2.82 -2.21
N GLN A 154 -10.64 -2.43 -1.93
CA GLN A 154 -10.92 -1.22 -1.17
C GLN A 154 -10.53 -1.42 0.29
N PHE A 155 -9.94 -0.39 0.90
CA PHE A 155 -9.72 -0.34 2.34
C PHE A 155 -10.65 0.68 2.99
N GLU A 156 -11.17 0.35 4.16
CA GLU A 156 -11.78 1.29 5.10
C GLU A 156 -10.80 1.56 6.22
N GLY A 157 -10.62 2.82 6.59
CA GLY A 157 -9.66 3.22 7.62
C GLY A 157 -10.33 3.85 8.83
N GLU A 158 -9.54 4.01 9.89
CA GLU A 158 -9.90 4.75 11.12
C GLU A 158 -8.79 5.72 11.54
N GLY A 159 -9.13 6.71 12.36
CA GLY A 159 -8.20 7.77 12.77
C GLY A 159 -7.65 8.55 11.59
N ASP A 160 -6.32 8.64 11.46
CA ASP A 160 -5.65 9.32 10.33
C ASP A 160 -5.99 8.72 8.97
N THR A 161 -6.39 7.45 8.94
CA THR A 161 -6.72 6.70 7.72
C THR A 161 -8.21 6.75 7.37
N ALA A 162 -9.04 7.42 8.18
CA ALA A 162 -10.50 7.45 8.04
C ALA A 162 -11.00 7.89 6.65
N ASN A 163 -10.21 8.66 5.91
CA ASN A 163 -10.55 9.10 4.56
C ASN A 163 -10.01 8.17 3.44
N ALA A 164 -9.78 6.90 3.75
CA ALA A 164 -9.24 5.91 2.82
C ALA A 164 -10.11 5.79 1.55
N ARG A 165 -11.44 5.76 1.73
CA ARG A 165 -12.40 5.59 0.63
C ARG A 165 -12.41 6.79 -0.31
N GLU A 166 -12.49 8.01 0.22
CA GLU A 166 -12.45 9.26 -0.54
C GLU A 166 -11.15 9.39 -1.33
N ARG A 167 -10.06 8.89 -0.76
CA ARG A 167 -8.73 8.90 -1.38
C ARG A 167 -8.49 7.73 -2.32
N ALA A 168 -9.44 6.81 -2.48
CA ALA A 168 -9.29 5.57 -3.21
C ALA A 168 -8.03 4.78 -2.78
N ILE A 169 -7.80 4.71 -1.46
CA ILE A 169 -6.75 3.91 -0.85
C ILE A 169 -7.22 2.46 -0.76
N GLY A 170 -6.29 1.56 -1.04
CA GLY A 170 -6.59 0.14 -1.20
C GLY A 170 -5.33 -0.62 -1.63
N GLY A 171 -5.54 -1.80 -2.17
CA GLY A 171 -4.49 -2.64 -2.72
C GLY A 171 -4.80 -3.16 -4.12
N HIS A 172 -3.78 -3.33 -4.96
CA HIS A 172 -3.94 -3.86 -6.30
C HIS A 172 -2.66 -4.47 -6.86
N SER A 173 -2.78 -5.24 -7.95
CA SER A 173 -1.62 -5.71 -8.69
C SER A 173 -0.77 -4.58 -9.27
N ALA A 174 0.54 -4.68 -9.12
CA ALA A 174 1.54 -3.73 -9.57
C ALA A 174 1.82 -3.84 -11.08
N VAL A 175 0.74 -3.88 -11.87
CA VAL A 175 0.79 -3.88 -13.34
C VAL A 175 -0.10 -2.81 -13.92
N LEU A 176 0.33 -2.26 -15.06
CA LEU A 176 -0.45 -1.30 -15.86
C LEU A 176 -0.13 -1.45 -17.34
N LEU A 177 -1.01 -0.92 -18.20
CA LEU A 177 -0.71 -0.80 -19.63
C LEU A 177 -0.02 0.53 -19.93
N ARG A 178 1.06 0.48 -20.70
CA ARG A 178 1.80 1.64 -21.21
C ARG A 178 1.67 1.74 -22.72
N GLY A 179 1.77 2.96 -23.23
CA GLY A 179 1.73 3.23 -24.68
C GLY A 179 0.42 2.78 -25.30
N MET A 180 -0.69 3.06 -24.64
CA MET A 180 -2.00 2.53 -25.02
C MET A 180 -2.49 3.14 -26.35
N CYS A 181 -3.19 2.32 -27.13
CA CYS A 181 -3.91 2.68 -28.35
C CYS A 181 -5.22 1.89 -28.45
N LEU A 182 -6.11 2.27 -29.37
CA LEU A 182 -7.35 1.56 -29.67
C LEU A 182 -7.11 0.55 -30.80
N ARG A 183 -7.34 -0.73 -30.52
CA ARG A 183 -7.28 -1.80 -31.52
C ARG A 183 -8.69 -2.26 -31.86
N LYS A 184 -9.00 -2.44 -33.14
CA LYS A 184 -10.28 -3.00 -33.57
C LYS A 184 -10.34 -4.48 -33.16
N ASN A 185 -11.37 -4.86 -32.41
CA ASN A 185 -11.64 -6.21 -31.94
C ASN A 185 -13.14 -6.32 -31.57
N PRO A 186 -14.04 -6.33 -32.58
CA PRO A 186 -15.49 -6.24 -32.35
C PRO A 186 -16.05 -7.43 -31.57
N ASP A 187 -15.42 -8.60 -31.65
CA ASP A 187 -15.86 -9.81 -30.95
C ASP A 187 -15.47 -9.83 -29.46
N SER A 188 -14.74 -8.81 -28.98
CA SER A 188 -14.41 -8.70 -27.57
C SER A 188 -15.62 -8.27 -26.75
N PRO A 189 -15.90 -8.93 -25.61
CA PRO A 189 -16.94 -8.46 -24.68
C PRO A 189 -16.59 -7.10 -24.03
N TYR A 190 -15.36 -6.61 -24.22
CA TYR A 190 -14.89 -5.31 -23.72
C TYR A 190 -14.76 -4.26 -24.82
N ALA A 191 -15.20 -4.57 -26.04
CA ALA A 191 -15.23 -3.59 -27.11
C ALA A 191 -16.21 -2.47 -26.79
N ASN A 192 -15.83 -1.23 -27.12
CA ASN A 192 -16.79 -0.13 -27.13
C ASN A 192 -17.79 -0.31 -28.29
N GLU A 193 -18.78 0.58 -28.36
CA GLU A 193 -19.82 0.58 -29.41
C GLU A 193 -19.26 0.58 -30.85
N LYS A 194 -18.02 1.04 -31.05
CA LYS A 194 -17.34 1.07 -32.34
C LYS A 194 -16.49 -0.16 -32.62
N GLY A 195 -16.52 -1.16 -31.73
CA GLY A 195 -15.73 -2.40 -31.86
C GLY A 195 -14.26 -2.23 -31.49
N TYR A 196 -13.87 -1.21 -30.72
CA TYR A 196 -12.48 -0.96 -30.31
C TYR A 196 -12.23 -1.31 -28.85
N VAL A 197 -11.05 -1.87 -28.57
CA VAL A 197 -10.54 -2.14 -27.23
C VAL A 197 -9.24 -1.37 -26.98
N PRO A 198 -8.98 -0.89 -25.74
CA PRO A 198 -7.65 -0.43 -25.37
C PRO A 198 -6.64 -1.56 -25.47
N TYR A 199 -5.47 -1.28 -26.01
CA TYR A 199 -4.37 -2.21 -26.17
C TYR A 199 -3.05 -1.52 -25.84
N GLY A 200 -2.12 -2.20 -25.18
CA GLY A 200 -0.81 -1.63 -24.85
C GLY A 200 0.18 -2.66 -24.34
N ASN A 201 1.32 -2.16 -23.87
CA ASN A 201 2.40 -2.98 -23.31
C ASN A 201 2.21 -3.14 -21.80
N LEU A 202 2.26 -4.38 -21.31
CA LEU A 202 2.21 -4.65 -19.88
C LEU A 202 3.51 -4.18 -19.22
N LEU A 203 3.39 -3.28 -18.25
CA LEU A 203 4.49 -2.85 -17.38
C LEU A 203 4.27 -3.37 -15.97
N ASN A 204 5.25 -4.10 -15.43
CA ASN A 204 5.30 -4.50 -14.03
C ASN A 204 6.13 -3.47 -13.23
N TYR A 205 5.55 -2.93 -12.15
CA TYR A 205 6.18 -1.96 -11.26
C TYR A 205 6.21 -2.45 -9.80
N SER A 206 6.33 -3.75 -9.55
CA SER A 206 6.31 -4.34 -8.19
C SER A 206 7.37 -3.78 -7.23
N SER A 207 8.49 -3.25 -7.76
CA SER A 207 9.52 -2.52 -6.98
C SER A 207 9.34 -1.00 -6.97
N GLY A 208 8.14 -0.53 -7.31
CA GLY A 208 7.84 0.85 -7.65
C GLY A 208 6.93 1.56 -6.66
N ARG A 209 6.44 2.72 -7.10
CA ARG A 209 5.57 3.59 -6.31
C ARG A 209 4.17 3.59 -6.92
N SER A 210 3.14 3.56 -6.07
CA SER A 210 1.73 3.68 -6.42
C SER A 210 1.24 5.11 -6.14
N ASN A 211 -0.07 5.35 -6.29
CA ASN A 211 -0.70 6.62 -5.91
C ASN A 211 -1.22 6.61 -4.44
N GLY A 212 -0.56 5.90 -3.52
CA GLY A 212 -0.92 5.84 -2.09
C GLY A 212 -1.34 4.45 -1.63
N CYS A 213 -1.81 3.61 -2.56
CA CYS A 213 -2.19 2.22 -2.37
C CYS A 213 -1.02 1.30 -2.03
N THR A 214 -1.30 0.16 -1.41
CA THR A 214 -0.40 -0.99 -1.47
C THR A 214 -0.42 -1.56 -2.90
N SER A 215 0.70 -2.10 -3.36
CA SER A 215 0.74 -2.72 -4.68
C SER A 215 1.66 -3.92 -4.70
N TRP A 216 1.12 -5.08 -5.07
CA TRP A 216 1.81 -6.36 -4.95
C TRP A 216 2.20 -6.93 -6.31
N THR A 217 3.02 -7.98 -6.34
CA THR A 217 3.25 -8.74 -7.59
C THR A 217 1.93 -9.28 -8.14
N PRO A 218 1.82 -9.59 -9.45
CA PRO A 218 0.65 -10.29 -9.99
C PRO A 218 0.27 -11.53 -9.19
N GLU A 219 1.25 -12.38 -8.88
CA GLU A 219 1.07 -13.64 -8.19
C GLU A 219 0.58 -13.44 -6.75
N ASP A 220 1.19 -12.50 -6.00
CA ASP A 220 0.75 -12.19 -4.64
C ASP A 220 -0.63 -11.50 -4.63
N SER A 221 -0.99 -10.77 -5.67
CA SER A 221 -2.29 -10.12 -5.77
C SER A 221 -3.42 -11.12 -5.96
N GLU A 222 -3.20 -12.15 -6.78
CA GLU A 222 -4.17 -13.24 -6.97
C GLU A 222 -4.42 -13.95 -5.64
N LEU A 223 -3.34 -14.27 -4.91
CA LEU A 223 -3.43 -14.85 -3.57
C LEU A 223 -4.24 -13.96 -2.61
N ILE A 224 -3.88 -12.68 -2.48
CA ILE A 224 -4.54 -11.77 -1.52
C ILE A 224 -6.03 -11.62 -1.86
N VAL A 225 -6.36 -11.44 -3.15
CA VAL A 225 -7.75 -11.26 -3.59
C VAL A 225 -8.58 -12.50 -3.29
N ASP A 226 -8.04 -13.70 -3.52
CA ASP A 226 -8.72 -14.94 -3.19
C ASP A 226 -8.90 -15.12 -1.68
N MET A 227 -7.84 -14.83 -0.90
CA MET A 227 -7.86 -14.94 0.56
C MET A 227 -8.96 -14.10 1.21
N ILE A 228 -9.16 -12.85 0.77
CA ILE A 228 -10.12 -11.92 1.37
C ILE A 228 -11.51 -11.99 0.76
N LYS A 229 -11.69 -12.79 -0.29
CA LYS A 229 -12.96 -12.90 -0.99
C LYS A 229 -14.05 -13.33 -0.02
N ASP A 230 -15.05 -12.46 0.16
CA ASP A 230 -16.16 -12.62 1.10
C ASP A 230 -15.74 -12.80 2.58
N ARG A 231 -14.47 -12.52 2.90
CA ARG A 231 -13.86 -12.67 4.23
C ARG A 231 -12.97 -11.48 4.55
N PRO A 232 -13.55 -10.34 4.95
CA PRO A 232 -12.79 -9.13 5.26
C PRO A 232 -11.77 -9.39 6.38
N THR A 233 -10.65 -8.69 6.32
CA THR A 233 -9.58 -8.74 7.32
C THR A 233 -8.95 -7.37 7.55
N THR A 234 -8.05 -7.28 8.52
CA THR A 234 -7.33 -6.05 8.82
C THR A 234 -6.05 -5.92 8.00
N VAL A 235 -5.68 -4.67 7.70
CA VAL A 235 -4.38 -4.28 7.17
C VAL A 235 -3.83 -3.18 8.04
N TYR A 236 -2.74 -3.43 8.75
CA TYR A 236 -2.05 -2.38 9.50
C TYR A 236 -0.86 -1.83 8.71
N ILE A 237 -0.84 -0.54 8.40
CA ILE A 237 0.27 0.11 7.70
C ILE A 237 1.07 0.96 8.67
N TYR A 238 2.32 0.63 8.93
CA TYR A 238 3.25 1.45 9.69
C TYR A 238 4.03 2.39 8.75
N PRO A 239 4.36 3.64 9.13
CA PRO A 239 4.12 4.30 10.42
C PRO A 239 2.87 5.22 10.47
N GLU A 240 2.29 5.41 11.65
CA GLU A 240 1.26 6.43 11.90
C GLU A 240 1.87 7.85 11.97
N SER A 241 1.05 8.90 11.91
CA SER A 241 1.52 10.29 11.99
C SER A 241 2.35 10.57 13.24
N ARG A 242 1.91 10.03 14.40
CA ARG A 242 2.60 10.15 15.69
C ARG A 242 4.00 9.52 15.69
N ASP A 243 4.18 8.39 15.03
CA ASP A 243 5.48 7.72 14.95
C ASP A 243 6.44 8.55 14.09
N ILE A 244 5.93 9.07 12.97
CA ILE A 244 6.70 9.93 12.06
C ILE A 244 7.18 11.18 12.80
N GLU A 245 6.28 11.84 13.54
CA GLU A 245 6.60 13.02 14.33
C GLU A 245 7.62 12.71 15.42
N ALA A 246 7.41 11.65 16.20
CA ALA A 246 8.32 11.25 17.26
C ALA A 246 9.73 10.93 16.72
N VAL A 247 9.83 10.22 15.60
CA VAL A 247 11.12 9.94 14.94
C VAL A 247 11.76 11.23 14.41
N ARG A 248 10.98 12.14 13.84
CA ARG A 248 11.48 13.44 13.35
C ARG A 248 12.08 14.26 14.49
N GLU A 249 11.39 14.37 15.61
CA GLU A 249 11.86 15.14 16.77
C GLU A 249 13.05 14.46 17.46
N ALA A 250 13.06 13.13 17.58
CA ALA A 250 14.24 12.40 18.08
C ALA A 250 15.48 12.65 17.19
N LYS A 251 15.31 12.64 15.86
CA LYS A 251 16.38 12.93 14.90
C LYS A 251 16.88 14.37 15.02
N LYS A 252 15.98 15.33 15.19
CA LYS A 252 16.32 16.74 15.41
C LYS A 252 17.10 16.95 16.72
N ALA A 253 16.74 16.21 17.77
CA ALA A 253 17.42 16.24 19.06
C ALA A 253 18.71 15.38 19.12
N GLY A 254 19.12 14.73 18.02
CA GLY A 254 20.29 13.85 18.00
C GLY A 254 20.16 12.60 18.86
N LYS A 255 18.93 12.21 19.27
CA LYS A 255 18.68 11.05 20.13
C LYS A 255 18.70 9.77 19.33
N SER A 256 19.19 8.68 19.95
CA SER A 256 19.01 7.34 19.39
C SER A 256 17.52 6.95 19.43
N LEU A 257 17.03 6.31 18.35
CA LEU A 257 15.65 5.83 18.31
C LEU A 257 15.42 4.69 19.31
N SER A 258 16.39 3.78 19.46
CA SER A 258 16.26 2.63 20.37
C SER A 258 16.09 3.07 21.83
N SER A 259 16.86 4.06 22.29
CA SER A 259 16.72 4.61 23.64
C SER A 259 15.40 5.34 23.88
N ALA A 260 14.74 5.79 22.80
CA ALA A 260 13.44 6.45 22.87
C ALA A 260 12.27 5.47 22.64
N GLY A 261 12.55 4.16 22.47
CA GLY A 261 11.52 3.18 22.14
C GLY A 261 10.89 3.39 20.75
N LEU A 262 11.58 4.10 19.85
CA LEU A 262 11.09 4.45 18.52
C LEU A 262 11.64 3.50 17.47
N TYR A 263 10.87 3.32 16.39
CA TYR A 263 11.23 2.46 15.29
C TYR A 263 11.22 3.17 13.93
N TRP A 264 12.30 2.95 13.17
CA TRP A 264 12.35 3.19 11.73
C TRP A 264 13.45 2.32 11.15
N ASN A 265 13.24 1.73 9.96
CA ASN A 265 14.30 0.95 9.32
C ASN A 265 15.59 1.78 9.14
N ALA A 266 16.71 1.29 9.69
CA ALA A 266 17.95 2.07 9.76
C ALA A 266 18.51 2.47 8.39
N THR A 267 18.40 1.61 7.37
CA THR A 267 18.84 1.92 6.01
C THR A 267 18.05 3.09 5.45
N CYS A 268 16.73 3.02 5.53
CA CYS A 268 15.89 4.08 4.99
C CYS A 268 15.96 5.37 5.80
N LEU A 269 16.07 5.30 7.13
CA LEU A 269 16.23 6.50 7.95
C LEU A 269 17.50 7.27 7.59
N ARG A 270 18.61 6.55 7.34
CA ARG A 270 19.87 7.14 6.89
C ARG A 270 19.74 7.79 5.53
N GLU A 271 19.04 7.15 4.59
CA GLU A 271 18.84 7.64 3.23
C GLU A 271 17.95 8.90 3.19
N ILE A 272 16.85 8.93 3.94
CA ILE A 272 15.89 10.05 3.91
C ILE A 272 16.28 11.21 4.84
N GLY A 273 17.20 10.97 5.77
CA GLY A 273 17.64 11.89 6.81
C GLY A 273 16.63 12.06 7.94
N SER A 274 15.40 12.47 7.63
CA SER A 274 14.31 12.61 8.59
C SER A 274 12.96 12.45 7.89
N PRO A 275 12.01 11.70 8.48
CA PRO A 275 10.69 11.53 7.89
C PRO A 275 9.80 12.77 8.08
N MET A 276 8.72 12.83 7.31
CA MET A 276 7.78 13.95 7.34
C MET A 276 6.34 13.48 7.14
N PHE A 277 5.47 13.83 8.09
CA PHE A 277 4.03 13.73 7.93
C PHE A 277 3.49 15.07 7.47
N TRP A 278 2.68 15.05 6.42
CA TRP A 278 1.97 16.21 5.90
C TRP A 278 0.48 16.09 6.27
N PRO A 279 0.00 16.81 7.29
CA PRO A 279 -1.41 16.79 7.67
C PRO A 279 -2.31 17.28 6.53
N LYS A 280 -3.51 16.70 6.40
CA LYS A 280 -4.50 17.10 5.39
C LYS A 280 -4.78 18.60 5.42
N GLU A 281 -4.88 19.19 6.61
CA GLU A 281 -5.20 20.60 6.84
C GLU A 281 -4.13 21.53 6.25
N LYS A 282 -2.88 21.05 6.16
CA LYS A 282 -1.77 21.81 5.58
C LYS A 282 -1.62 21.54 4.09
N LEU A 283 -1.77 20.29 3.66
CA LEU A 283 -1.40 19.89 2.31
C LEU A 283 -2.55 19.99 1.29
N GLU A 284 -3.79 19.73 1.69
CA GLU A 284 -4.95 19.80 0.78
C GLU A 284 -5.15 21.21 0.20
N PRO A 285 -5.04 22.32 0.97
CA PRO A 285 -5.16 23.66 0.40
C PRO A 285 -4.10 23.95 -0.68
N ILE A 286 -2.87 23.44 -0.51
CA ILE A 286 -1.79 23.60 -1.48
C ILE A 286 -2.12 22.82 -2.76
N ILE A 287 -2.59 21.58 -2.62
CA ILE A 287 -3.01 20.74 -3.75
C ILE A 287 -4.20 21.36 -4.49
N ALA A 288 -5.20 21.84 -3.76
CA ALA A 288 -6.39 22.47 -4.33
C ALA A 288 -6.04 23.73 -5.11
N LYS A 289 -5.20 24.62 -4.55
CA LYS A 289 -4.69 25.81 -5.24
C LYS A 289 -3.95 25.43 -6.52
N TYR A 290 -3.09 24.41 -6.47
CA TYR A 290 -2.37 23.93 -7.65
C TYR A 290 -3.32 23.40 -8.74
N ARG A 291 -4.30 22.55 -8.36
CA ARG A 291 -5.32 22.01 -9.28
C ARG A 291 -6.14 23.11 -9.94
N LYS A 292 -6.53 24.16 -9.19
CA LYS A 292 -7.29 25.30 -9.72
C LYS A 292 -6.47 26.12 -10.73
N ALA A 293 -5.18 26.31 -10.46
CA ALA A 293 -4.28 27.02 -11.37
C ALA A 293 -3.86 26.18 -12.60
N HIS A 294 -3.99 24.86 -12.53
CA HIS A 294 -3.60 23.92 -13.58
C HIS A 294 -4.74 22.92 -13.83
N PRO A 295 -5.87 23.38 -14.41
CA PRO A 295 -6.97 22.48 -14.73
C PRO A 295 -6.48 21.35 -15.63
N SER A 296 -6.97 20.13 -15.37
CA SER A 296 -6.59 18.98 -16.18
C SER A 296 -7.04 19.21 -17.63
N PRO A 297 -6.18 18.97 -18.63
CA PRO A 297 -6.60 19.06 -20.01
C PRO A 297 -7.74 18.05 -20.26
N PRO A 298 -8.64 18.32 -21.21
CA PRO A 298 -9.69 17.38 -21.56
C PRO A 298 -9.07 16.00 -21.89
N PRO A 299 -9.72 14.90 -21.48
CA PRO A 299 -9.22 13.56 -21.78
C PRO A 299 -8.96 13.41 -23.28
N ARG A 300 -7.71 13.18 -23.66
CA ARG A 300 -7.38 12.90 -25.06
C ARG A 300 -7.82 11.47 -25.37
N PRO A 301 -8.57 11.24 -26.46
CA PRO A 301 -8.91 9.89 -26.87
C PRO A 301 -7.61 9.12 -27.15
N LEU A 302 -7.60 7.83 -26.81
CA LEU A 302 -6.50 6.95 -27.21
C LEU A 302 -6.41 6.93 -28.75
N PRO A 303 -5.21 7.07 -29.33
CA PRO A 303 -5.05 6.97 -30.78
C PRO A 303 -5.39 5.55 -31.23
N VAL A 304 -5.83 5.37 -32.48
CA VAL A 304 -5.92 4.03 -33.07
C VAL A 304 -4.51 3.45 -33.19
N CYS A 305 -4.34 2.16 -32.89
CA CYS A 305 -3.05 1.50 -33.01
C CYS A 305 -2.54 1.62 -34.45
N ARG A 306 -1.27 2.01 -34.62
CA ARG A 306 -0.62 1.96 -35.92
C ARG A 306 -0.66 0.51 -36.39
N SER A 307 -1.05 0.30 -37.64
CA SER A 307 -0.97 -1.01 -38.30
C SER A 307 0.43 -1.57 -38.08
N GLY A 308 0.53 -2.65 -37.32
CA GLY A 308 1.73 -3.46 -37.18
C GLY A 308 1.51 -4.77 -37.89
#